data_AF-A0A7R9S684-F1
#
_entry.id   AF-A0A7R9S684-F1
#
_cell.length_a   1.000
_cell.length_b   1.000
_cell.length_c   1.000
_cell.angle_alpha   90.00
_cell.angle_beta   90.00
_cell.angle_gamma   90.00
#
_symmetry.space_group_name_H-M   'P 1'
#
loop_
_entity.id
_entity.type
_entity.pdbx_description
1 polymer ?
#
loop_
_entity_poly.entity_id
_entity_poly.type
_entity_poly.pdbx_seq_one_letter_code
_entity_poly.pdbx_strand_id
1 'polypeptide(L)'
;NLIIMAEEGKGPVSQVKEKYFRRSLWIAITFISFGAAIFLIGVGLHLKGLSDETSQVISKASKFGQAQDFPQCELIYDQVLVSPHPDNCNQFYKCENGTLTLETCENGLLFDGKGSGVHNFCNYHWSVDCGARHFDLQESRTPGCQYAWGIFPHPELACGTTYIKCVAGEPYEEPCTIGLAYDDQIHACNWPDLLPACNPEEIVGFKCPAELSPSDPAYKFWPYPRFSTGSCESLITCVNNFPRLIRCEDGKVFNELSLTCDYPENVPACANYYKDK
;
A
#
# COMPACT_ATOMS: atom_id res chain seq x y z
N ASN A 1 51.82 32.10 -23.15
CA ASN A 1 51.73 30.94 -22.25
C ASN A 1 51.68 29.67 -23.10
N LEU A 2 52.76 28.89 -23.03
CA LEU A 2 53.08 27.60 -23.69
C LEU A 2 51.85 26.66 -23.82
N ILE A 3 51.51 26.00 -24.94
CA ILE A 3 52.21 25.04 -25.85
C ILE A 3 51.88 23.55 -25.53
N ILE A 4 51.10 22.95 -26.44
CA ILE A 4 51.19 21.64 -27.13
C ILE A 4 50.79 20.30 -26.43
N MET A 5 50.13 19.50 -27.29
CA MET A 5 49.67 18.10 -27.29
C MET A 5 50.65 17.03 -26.77
N ALA A 6 50.11 15.87 -26.39
CA ALA A 6 50.60 14.49 -26.65
C ALA A 6 49.85 13.50 -25.72
N GLU A 7 49.22 12.43 -26.19
CA GLU A 7 49.76 11.14 -26.68
C GLU A 7 49.91 10.06 -25.58
N GLU A 8 49.77 8.81 -26.02
CA GLU A 8 49.70 7.55 -25.26
C GLU A 8 50.95 7.25 -24.39
N GLY A 9 50.77 6.42 -23.35
CA GLY A 9 51.83 5.48 -22.96
C GLY A 9 52.05 5.19 -21.47
N LYS A 10 51.77 3.93 -21.10
CA LYS A 10 52.58 3.02 -20.25
C LYS A 10 52.78 3.27 -18.74
N GLY A 11 52.08 2.44 -17.93
CA GLY A 11 52.54 1.70 -16.71
C GLY A 11 53.21 2.46 -15.54
N PRO A 12 53.71 1.81 -14.45
CA PRO A 12 53.65 0.39 -14.06
C PRO A 12 53.41 0.11 -12.53
N VAL A 13 53.07 -1.16 -12.20
CA VAL A 13 53.58 -2.02 -11.10
C VAL A 13 53.35 -1.64 -9.61
N SER A 14 52.54 -2.44 -8.92
CA SER A 14 52.91 -3.44 -7.87
C SER A 14 51.63 -3.85 -7.11
N GLN A 15 51.33 -5.12 -6.81
CA GLN A 15 52.06 -6.04 -5.93
C GLN A 15 51.61 -7.51 -6.14
N VAL A 16 52.61 -8.43 -6.17
CA VAL A 16 52.68 -9.75 -5.48
C VAL A 16 51.73 -10.88 -5.98
N LYS A 17 52.24 -11.83 -6.80
CA LYS A 17 52.68 -13.22 -6.43
C LYS A 17 51.61 -13.99 -5.65
N GLU A 18 51.14 -15.19 -6.02
CA GLU A 18 51.90 -16.40 -6.34
C GLU A 18 50.92 -17.53 -6.71
N LYS A 19 51.41 -18.50 -7.51
CA LYS A 19 51.06 -19.93 -7.53
C LYS A 19 50.01 -20.50 -8.51
N TYR A 20 50.57 -21.37 -9.36
CA TYR A 20 50.01 -22.52 -10.08
C TYR A 20 49.48 -22.36 -11.51
N PHE A 21 50.38 -21.96 -12.41
CA PHE A 21 50.40 -22.43 -13.80
C PHE A 21 51.47 -23.52 -13.94
N ARG A 22 51.06 -24.78 -14.16
CA ARG A 22 51.87 -25.83 -14.80
C ARG A 22 51.01 -27.06 -15.06
N ARG A 23 50.74 -27.32 -16.34
CA ARG A 23 50.69 -28.63 -17.04
C ARG A 23 49.59 -28.68 -18.10
N SER A 24 49.85 -28.10 -19.26
CA SER A 24 49.09 -28.43 -20.48
C SER A 24 50.00 -28.34 -21.69
N LEU A 25 51.02 -29.20 -21.71
CA LEU A 25 51.76 -29.52 -22.90
C LEU A 25 52.30 -30.92 -22.70
N TRP A 26 51.59 -31.92 -23.21
CA TRP A 26 52.07 -33.25 -23.64
C TRP A 26 50.81 -34.02 -24.06
N ILE A 27 50.90 -34.70 -25.20
CA ILE A 27 49.88 -35.60 -25.80
C ILE A 27 48.85 -34.89 -26.71
N ALA A 28 49.37 -34.18 -27.72
CA ALA A 28 48.94 -34.48 -29.08
C ALA A 28 49.80 -35.66 -29.58
N ILE A 29 49.27 -36.51 -30.46
CA ILE A 29 49.82 -37.77 -30.98
C ILE A 29 49.40 -39.01 -30.17
N THR A 30 48.14 -39.37 -30.32
CA THR A 30 47.61 -40.71 -30.66
C THR A 30 46.08 -40.56 -30.76
N PHE A 31 45.38 -41.45 -31.46
CA PHE A 31 43.93 -41.41 -31.80
C PHE A 31 43.53 -40.89 -33.19
N ILE A 32 44.33 -41.18 -34.21
CA ILE A 32 43.77 -41.64 -35.49
C ILE A 32 43.45 -43.13 -35.27
N SER A 33 42.21 -43.46 -34.88
CA SER A 33 41.55 -44.80 -35.00
C SER A 33 40.26 -44.95 -34.14
N PHE A 34 39.81 -43.94 -33.39
CA PHE A 34 38.52 -43.99 -32.67
C PHE A 34 37.57 -42.87 -33.13
N GLY A 35 37.59 -42.57 -34.42
CA GLY A 35 36.68 -41.64 -35.07
C GLY A 35 35.47 -42.37 -35.65
N ALA A 36 34.37 -42.40 -34.90
CA ALA A 36 32.97 -42.49 -35.41
C ALA A 36 31.98 -42.61 -34.24
N ALA A 37 32.33 -43.34 -33.18
CA ALA A 37 31.37 -43.67 -32.12
C ALA A 37 31.14 -42.54 -31.09
N ILE A 38 32.18 -41.77 -30.76
CA ILE A 38 32.09 -40.74 -29.70
C ILE A 38 31.38 -39.46 -30.19
N PHE A 39 31.45 -39.17 -31.49
CA PHE A 39 30.77 -38.01 -32.08
C PHE A 39 29.24 -38.20 -32.16
N LEU A 40 28.77 -39.44 -32.35
CA LEU A 40 27.34 -39.77 -32.34
C LEU A 40 26.73 -39.74 -30.93
N ILE A 41 27.52 -40.07 -29.90
CA ILE A 41 27.09 -40.00 -28.49
C ILE A 41 27.02 -38.54 -28.00
N GLY A 42 27.96 -37.69 -28.42
CA GLY A 42 27.97 -36.26 -28.09
C GLY A 42 26.82 -35.46 -28.70
N VAL A 43 26.47 -35.73 -29.97
CA VAL A 43 25.29 -35.10 -30.61
C VAL A 43 23.98 -35.63 -30.01
N GLY A 44 23.92 -36.91 -29.65
CA GLY A 44 22.75 -37.50 -28.96
C GLY A 44 22.50 -36.94 -27.56
N LEU A 45 23.54 -36.68 -26.77
CA LEU A 45 23.44 -36.05 -25.44
C LEU A 45 23.06 -34.57 -25.52
N HIS A 46 23.53 -33.83 -26.54
CA HIS A 46 23.17 -32.42 -26.71
C HIS A 46 21.72 -32.24 -27.18
N LEU A 47 21.22 -33.13 -28.07
CA LEU A 47 19.81 -33.15 -28.47
C LEU A 47 18.88 -33.58 -27.32
N LYS A 48 19.32 -34.49 -26.43
CA LYS A 48 18.55 -34.93 -25.27
C LYS A 48 18.50 -33.88 -24.14
N GLY A 49 19.58 -33.12 -23.96
CA GLY A 49 19.62 -31.94 -23.07
C GLY A 49 18.69 -30.82 -23.52
N LEU A 50 18.66 -30.53 -24.83
CA LEU A 50 17.71 -29.58 -25.42
C LEU A 50 16.24 -30.05 -25.29
N SER A 51 15.97 -31.36 -25.33
CA SER A 51 14.61 -31.92 -25.11
C SER A 51 14.17 -31.95 -23.65
N ASP A 52 15.10 -32.12 -22.69
CA ASP A 52 14.78 -32.14 -21.26
C ASP A 52 14.58 -30.72 -20.69
N GLU A 53 15.36 -29.72 -21.12
CA GLU A 53 15.11 -28.31 -20.76
C GLU A 53 13.81 -27.78 -21.38
N THR A 54 13.53 -28.10 -22.65
CA THR A 54 12.22 -27.77 -23.24
C THR A 54 11.09 -28.54 -22.58
N SER A 55 11.27 -29.80 -22.15
CA SER A 55 10.24 -30.55 -21.41
C SER A 55 10.01 -30.02 -19.99
N GLN A 56 11.01 -29.46 -19.31
CA GLN A 56 10.83 -28.78 -18.02
C GLN A 56 10.14 -27.41 -18.18
N VAL A 57 10.44 -26.66 -19.24
CA VAL A 57 9.75 -25.41 -19.57
C VAL A 57 8.31 -25.67 -20.02
N ILE A 58 8.08 -26.70 -20.85
CA ILE A 58 6.74 -27.10 -21.31
C ILE A 58 5.92 -27.72 -20.18
N SER A 59 6.51 -28.47 -19.25
CA SER A 59 5.77 -28.99 -18.07
C SER A 59 5.43 -27.90 -17.05
N LYS A 60 6.29 -26.88 -16.87
CA LYS A 60 5.94 -25.65 -16.11
C LYS A 60 4.91 -24.79 -16.82
N ALA A 61 4.97 -24.68 -18.15
CA ALA A 61 3.96 -23.98 -18.95
C ALA A 61 2.62 -24.76 -19.04
N SER A 62 2.63 -26.09 -18.94
CA SER A 62 1.41 -26.91 -18.97
C SER A 62 0.62 -26.92 -17.65
N LYS A 63 1.23 -26.42 -16.57
CA LYS A 63 0.55 -26.21 -15.28
C LYS A 63 0.01 -24.78 -15.10
N PHE A 64 0.28 -23.89 -16.05
CA PHE A 64 -0.19 -22.50 -16.03
C PHE A 64 -0.86 -22.20 -17.38
N GLY A 65 -2.18 -22.37 -17.44
CA GLY A 65 -2.95 -21.96 -18.62
C GLY A 65 -3.75 -23.09 -19.30
N GLN A 66 -4.49 -23.88 -18.54
CA GLN A 66 -5.71 -24.45 -19.10
C GLN A 66 -6.88 -23.59 -18.64
N ALA A 67 -7.74 -23.19 -19.58
CA ALA A 67 -9.04 -22.55 -19.35
C ALA A 67 -10.02 -23.42 -18.52
N GLN A 68 -9.53 -24.45 -17.82
CA GLN A 68 -10.30 -25.42 -17.06
C GLN A 68 -10.46 -25.07 -15.58
N ASP A 69 -9.75 -24.07 -15.06
CA ASP A 69 -9.96 -23.54 -13.70
C ASP A 69 -10.85 -22.28 -13.68
N PHE A 70 -11.37 -21.85 -14.84
CA PHE A 70 -12.40 -20.83 -14.88
C PHE A 70 -13.76 -21.49 -14.59
N PRO A 71 -14.53 -21.02 -13.58
CA PRO A 71 -15.94 -21.38 -13.51
C PRO A 71 -16.54 -21.04 -14.88
N GLN A 72 -17.25 -22.01 -15.49
CA GLN A 72 -17.92 -21.80 -16.77
C GLN A 72 -18.67 -20.46 -16.66
N CYS A 73 -18.33 -19.49 -17.51
CA CYS A 73 -19.01 -18.21 -17.54
C CYS A 73 -20.38 -18.42 -18.18
N GLU A 74 -21.26 -19.05 -17.41
CA GLU A 74 -22.62 -19.35 -17.81
C GLU A 74 -23.45 -18.07 -17.73
N LEU A 75 -24.54 -18.04 -18.51
CA LEU A 75 -25.52 -16.97 -18.47
C LEU A 75 -26.27 -17.04 -17.14
N ILE A 76 -25.72 -16.40 -16.11
CA ILE A 76 -26.40 -16.19 -14.85
C ILE A 76 -26.89 -14.75 -14.83
N TYR A 77 -28.22 -14.58 -14.98
CA TYR A 77 -28.86 -13.27 -14.95
C TYR A 77 -28.61 -12.57 -13.61
N ASP A 78 -28.28 -11.29 -13.68
CA ASP A 78 -28.05 -10.39 -12.54
C ASP A 78 -26.93 -10.82 -11.58
N GLN A 79 -25.98 -11.65 -12.03
CA GLN A 79 -24.79 -12.01 -11.27
C GLN A 79 -23.51 -11.58 -11.98
N VAL A 80 -22.63 -10.93 -11.22
CA VAL A 80 -21.26 -10.61 -11.63
C VAL A 80 -20.31 -11.50 -10.85
N LEU A 81 -19.58 -12.33 -11.58
CA LEU A 81 -18.54 -13.19 -11.01
C LEU A 81 -17.17 -12.62 -11.36
N VAL A 82 -16.30 -12.50 -10.35
CA VAL A 82 -14.93 -12.01 -10.53
C VAL A 82 -13.91 -12.99 -9.99
N SER A 83 -12.76 -13.07 -10.65
CA SER A 83 -11.65 -13.96 -10.27
C SER A 83 -10.31 -13.26 -10.50
N PRO A 84 -9.33 -13.38 -9.58
CA PRO A 84 -8.02 -12.74 -9.74
C PRO A 84 -7.29 -13.30 -10.97
N HIS A 85 -6.52 -12.46 -11.65
CA HIS A 85 -5.56 -12.95 -12.64
C HIS A 85 -4.43 -13.74 -11.91
N PRO A 86 -3.97 -14.89 -12.44
CA PRO A 86 -2.99 -15.75 -11.76
C PRO A 86 -1.63 -15.08 -11.54
N ASP A 87 -1.17 -14.28 -12.51
CA ASP A 87 0.13 -13.60 -12.42
C ASP A 87 0.04 -12.10 -12.11
N ASN A 88 -0.88 -11.35 -12.72
CA ASN A 88 -1.02 -9.90 -12.55
C ASN A 88 -1.95 -9.52 -11.38
N CYS A 89 -1.50 -8.61 -10.53
CA CYS A 89 -2.26 -8.19 -9.36
C CYS A 89 -3.31 -7.12 -9.66
N ASN A 90 -3.00 -6.28 -10.65
CA ASN A 90 -3.87 -5.23 -11.14
C ASN A 90 -4.82 -5.73 -12.23
N GLN A 91 -4.91 -7.04 -12.48
CA GLN A 91 -5.84 -7.60 -13.46
C GLN A 91 -6.73 -8.65 -12.82
N PHE A 92 -7.93 -8.77 -13.37
CA PHE A 92 -8.91 -9.75 -12.94
C PHE A 92 -9.85 -10.08 -14.08
N TYR A 93 -10.48 -11.24 -13.99
CA TYR A 93 -11.48 -11.67 -14.94
C TYR A 93 -12.85 -11.34 -14.40
N LYS A 94 -13.71 -10.77 -15.25
CA LYS A 94 -15.10 -10.45 -14.94
C LYS A 94 -16.01 -11.26 -15.86
N CYS A 95 -16.92 -12.03 -15.29
CA CYS A 95 -18.00 -12.70 -16.00
C CYS A 95 -19.31 -12.02 -15.64
N GLU A 96 -19.99 -11.46 -16.65
CA GLU A 96 -21.26 -10.77 -16.50
C GLU A 96 -22.14 -11.13 -17.70
N ASN A 97 -23.35 -11.65 -17.45
CA ASN A 97 -24.29 -12.06 -18.48
C ASN A 97 -23.64 -12.95 -19.56
N GLY A 98 -22.89 -13.97 -19.15
CA GLY A 98 -22.22 -14.92 -20.03
C GLY A 98 -21.06 -14.35 -20.86
N THR A 99 -20.66 -13.10 -20.60
CA THR A 99 -19.51 -12.46 -21.25
C THR A 99 -18.34 -12.43 -20.28
N LEU A 100 -17.25 -13.10 -20.64
CA LEU A 100 -15.98 -13.08 -19.90
C LEU A 100 -15.06 -12.00 -20.46
N THR A 101 -14.64 -11.06 -19.63
CA THR A 101 -13.65 -10.02 -19.95
C THR A 101 -12.44 -10.10 -19.03
N LEU A 102 -11.28 -9.68 -19.54
CA LEU A 102 -10.09 -9.43 -18.74
C LEU A 102 -10.04 -7.92 -18.45
N GLU A 103 -10.24 -7.57 -17.19
CA GLU A 103 -10.25 -6.20 -16.69
C GLU A 103 -8.90 -5.84 -16.09
N THR A 104 -8.55 -4.56 -16.14
CA THR A 104 -7.37 -3.99 -15.49
C THR A 104 -7.81 -2.88 -14.53
N CYS A 105 -7.34 -2.94 -13.29
CA CYS A 105 -7.51 -1.90 -12.30
C CYS A 105 -6.76 -0.63 -12.73
N GLU A 106 -7.38 0.52 -12.47
CA GLU A 106 -6.82 1.82 -12.80
C GLU A 106 -5.52 2.09 -12.03
N ASN A 107 -4.73 3.06 -12.52
CA ASN A 107 -3.46 3.43 -11.91
C ASN A 107 -3.60 3.80 -10.42
N GLY A 108 -2.86 3.10 -9.56
CA GLY A 108 -2.94 3.23 -8.10
C GLY A 108 -3.83 2.18 -7.41
N LEU A 109 -4.56 1.35 -8.17
CA LEU A 109 -5.45 0.32 -7.64
C LEU A 109 -5.02 -1.11 -8.02
N LEU A 110 -5.35 -2.06 -7.14
CA LEU A 110 -5.14 -3.50 -7.32
C LEU A 110 -6.44 -4.27 -7.07
N PHE A 111 -6.57 -5.47 -7.62
CA PHE A 111 -7.80 -6.27 -7.49
C PHE A 111 -7.95 -6.81 -6.05
N ASP A 112 -9.06 -6.46 -5.39
CA ASP A 112 -9.41 -6.94 -4.04
C ASP A 112 -10.59 -7.93 -4.05
N GLY A 113 -11.29 -8.07 -5.19
CA GLY A 113 -12.42 -8.98 -5.38
C GLY A 113 -13.70 -8.58 -4.65
N LYS A 114 -13.72 -7.44 -3.97
CA LYS A 114 -14.89 -6.94 -3.24
C LYS A 114 -15.61 -5.93 -4.12
N GLY A 115 -16.93 -6.11 -4.31
CA GLY A 115 -17.76 -5.15 -5.04
C GLY A 115 -17.94 -3.79 -4.35
N SER A 116 -17.31 -3.58 -3.20
CA SER A 116 -17.30 -2.34 -2.42
C SER A 116 -15.92 -1.68 -2.41
N GLY A 117 -15.06 -1.98 -3.39
CA GLY A 117 -13.75 -1.37 -3.53
C GLY A 117 -13.83 0.12 -3.83
N VAL A 118 -12.66 0.74 -4.03
CA VAL A 118 -12.53 2.16 -4.40
C VAL A 118 -13.12 2.42 -5.78
N HIS A 119 -12.90 1.50 -6.72
CA HIS A 119 -13.42 1.55 -8.08
C HIS A 119 -13.62 0.13 -8.60
N ASN A 120 -14.86 -0.23 -8.96
CA ASN A 120 -15.23 -1.60 -9.32
C ASN A 120 -14.81 -2.62 -8.23
N PHE A 121 -14.00 -3.61 -8.60
CA PHE A 121 -13.48 -4.66 -7.72
C PHE A 121 -12.02 -4.41 -7.31
N CYS A 122 -11.61 -3.14 -7.36
CA CYS A 122 -10.24 -2.70 -7.13
C CYS A 122 -10.18 -1.76 -5.93
N ASN A 123 -9.07 -1.84 -5.21
CA ASN A 123 -8.81 -1.05 -4.01
C ASN A 123 -7.39 -0.48 -4.06
N TYR A 124 -7.07 0.47 -3.18
CA TYR A 124 -5.75 1.09 -3.18
C TYR A 124 -4.64 0.07 -3.06
N HIS A 125 -3.56 0.25 -3.83
CA HIS A 125 -2.46 -0.73 -3.89
C HIS A 125 -1.86 -1.08 -2.52
N TRP A 126 -1.82 -0.13 -1.58
CA TRP A 126 -1.31 -0.32 -0.22
C TRP A 126 -2.26 -1.08 0.69
N SER A 127 -3.53 -1.27 0.28
CA SER A 127 -4.55 -1.97 1.06
C SER A 127 -4.79 -3.42 0.60
N VAL A 128 -4.16 -3.84 -0.50
CA VAL A 128 -4.36 -5.15 -1.13
C VAL A 128 -3.16 -6.05 -0.87
N ASP A 129 -3.41 -7.25 -0.32
CA ASP A 129 -2.41 -8.32 -0.31
C ASP A 129 -2.30 -8.95 -1.69
N CYS A 130 -1.18 -8.71 -2.34
CA CYS A 130 -0.92 -9.18 -3.69
C CYS A 130 -0.42 -10.62 -3.75
N GLY A 131 0.04 -11.19 -2.63
CA GLY A 131 0.72 -12.49 -2.60
C GLY A 131 1.92 -12.54 -3.55
N ALA A 132 2.00 -13.58 -4.38
CA ALA A 132 3.09 -13.78 -5.34
C ALA A 132 2.85 -13.14 -6.72
N ARG A 133 1.71 -12.45 -6.91
CA ARG A 133 1.38 -11.79 -8.18
C ARG A 133 2.25 -10.56 -8.39
N HIS A 134 2.54 -10.26 -9.64
CA HIS A 134 3.31 -9.07 -10.01
C HIS A 134 2.39 -7.88 -10.26
N PHE A 135 2.89 -6.70 -9.94
CA PHE A 135 2.33 -5.42 -10.35
C PHE A 135 3.44 -4.38 -10.40
N ASP A 136 3.26 -3.38 -11.24
CA ASP A 136 4.16 -2.24 -11.34
C ASP A 136 3.37 -0.96 -11.04
N LEU A 137 3.83 -0.19 -10.06
CA LEU A 137 3.24 1.10 -9.72
C LEU A 137 3.97 2.19 -10.50
N GLN A 138 3.37 2.56 -11.62
CA GLN A 138 3.84 3.71 -12.38
C GLN A 138 3.28 5.01 -11.79
N GLU A 139 4.13 5.98 -11.49
CA GLU A 139 3.67 7.31 -11.09
C GLU A 139 2.91 8.01 -12.23
N SER A 140 1.82 8.67 -11.86
CA SER A 140 1.08 9.56 -12.75
C SER A 140 1.85 10.86 -12.98
N ARG A 141 1.60 11.49 -14.13
CA ARG A 141 2.16 12.81 -14.47
C ARG A 141 1.28 13.97 -14.01
N THR A 142 0.17 13.70 -13.33
CA THR A 142 -0.77 14.74 -12.92
C THR A 142 -0.26 15.47 -11.67
N PRO A 143 -0.13 16.81 -11.69
CA PRO A 143 0.27 17.57 -10.51
C PRO A 143 -0.67 17.32 -9.33
N GLY A 144 -0.11 17.00 -8.15
CA GLY A 144 -0.87 16.73 -6.93
C GLY A 144 -1.36 15.28 -6.77
N CYS A 145 -1.20 14.43 -7.78
CA CYS A 145 -1.60 13.03 -7.75
C CYS A 145 -0.42 12.13 -8.15
N GLN A 146 0.25 11.52 -7.17
CA GLN A 146 1.30 10.55 -7.47
C GLN A 146 0.75 9.35 -8.26
N TYR A 147 -0.50 8.96 -8.00
CA TYR A 147 -1.26 7.99 -8.78
C TYR A 147 -2.62 8.57 -9.15
N ALA A 148 -3.21 8.11 -10.26
CA ALA A 148 -4.52 8.57 -10.70
C ALA A 148 -5.62 8.31 -9.65
N TRP A 149 -5.46 7.24 -8.88
CA TRP A 149 -6.30 6.93 -7.72
C TRP A 149 -5.42 6.78 -6.49
N GLY A 150 -5.69 7.57 -5.45
CA GLY A 150 -4.89 7.53 -4.24
C GLY A 150 -5.33 8.54 -3.20
N ILE A 151 -4.73 8.43 -2.01
CA ILE A 151 -4.89 9.36 -0.90
C ILE A 151 -3.48 9.79 -0.50
N PHE A 152 -3.25 11.09 -0.43
CA PHE A 152 -1.94 11.70 -0.30
C PHE A 152 -1.96 12.85 0.72
N PRO A 153 -0.82 13.15 1.37
CA PRO A 153 -0.73 14.30 2.25
C PRO A 153 -0.90 15.60 1.46
N HIS A 154 -1.44 16.62 2.10
CA HIS A 154 -1.51 17.95 1.49
C HIS A 154 -0.09 18.52 1.29
N PRO A 155 0.27 18.96 0.07
CA PRO A 155 1.67 19.30 -0.25
C PRO A 155 2.24 20.50 0.54
N GLU A 156 1.37 21.40 0.98
CA GLU A 156 1.76 22.62 1.71
C GLU A 156 1.61 22.52 3.23
N LEU A 157 1.07 21.41 3.75
CA LEU A 157 0.77 21.24 5.17
C LEU A 157 1.56 20.07 5.76
N ALA A 158 2.62 20.37 6.52
CA ALA A 158 3.39 19.35 7.23
C ALA A 158 2.52 18.55 8.23
N CYS A 159 1.52 19.22 8.82
CA CYS A 159 0.44 18.60 9.55
C CYS A 159 -0.90 19.09 8.98
N GLY A 160 -1.48 18.32 8.06
CA GLY A 160 -2.74 18.67 7.41
C GLY A 160 -3.94 18.12 8.16
N THR A 161 -4.90 18.98 8.51
CA THR A 161 -6.28 18.57 8.84
C THR A 161 -7.10 18.28 7.59
N THR A 162 -6.50 18.42 6.42
CA THR A 162 -7.02 18.04 5.10
C THR A 162 -5.98 17.17 4.38
N TYR A 163 -6.44 16.36 3.44
CA TYR A 163 -5.62 15.50 2.59
C TYR A 163 -6.09 15.57 1.15
N ILE A 164 -5.27 15.10 0.21
CA ILE A 164 -5.62 15.06 -1.21
C ILE A 164 -6.09 13.66 -1.56
N LYS A 165 -7.31 13.55 -2.08
CA LYS A 165 -7.87 12.34 -2.67
C LYS A 165 -7.90 12.50 -4.18
N CYS A 166 -7.23 11.60 -4.89
CA CYS A 166 -7.22 11.59 -6.35
C CYS A 166 -8.23 10.60 -6.90
N VAL A 167 -9.04 11.06 -7.85
CA VAL A 167 -10.05 10.25 -8.56
C VAL A 167 -9.83 10.47 -10.05
N ALA A 168 -9.42 9.41 -10.77
CA ALA A 168 -9.09 9.48 -12.20
C ALA A 168 -8.08 10.59 -12.55
N GLY A 169 -7.13 10.86 -11.66
CA GLY A 169 -6.09 11.87 -11.82
C GLY A 169 -6.47 13.27 -11.34
N GLU A 170 -7.73 13.51 -10.97
CA GLU A 170 -8.16 14.82 -10.45
C GLU A 170 -8.01 14.87 -8.93
N PRO A 171 -7.27 15.85 -8.36
CA PRO A 171 -7.09 16.00 -6.92
C PRO A 171 -8.28 16.72 -6.28
N TYR A 172 -8.78 16.15 -5.18
CA TYR A 172 -9.81 16.73 -4.33
C TYR A 172 -9.26 16.91 -2.92
N GLU A 173 -9.42 18.09 -2.34
CA GLU A 173 -9.09 18.32 -0.94
C GLU A 173 -10.24 17.82 -0.06
N GLU A 174 -9.93 16.87 0.83
CA GLU A 174 -10.88 16.23 1.73
C GLU A 174 -10.50 16.55 3.18
N PRO A 175 -11.44 17.00 4.02
CA PRO A 175 -11.16 17.26 5.41
C PRO A 175 -11.11 15.96 6.22
N CYS A 176 -10.19 15.92 7.18
CA CYS A 176 -10.29 14.99 8.29
C CYS A 176 -11.47 15.35 9.19
N THR A 177 -11.96 14.36 9.93
CA THR A 177 -12.85 14.64 11.06
C THR A 177 -12.16 15.64 11.99
N ILE A 178 -12.92 16.62 12.46
CA ILE A 178 -12.42 17.67 13.36
C ILE A 178 -11.61 17.09 14.53
N GLY A 179 -10.46 17.70 14.80
CA GLY A 179 -9.52 17.25 15.84
C GLY A 179 -8.56 16.13 15.40
N LEU A 180 -8.63 15.67 14.15
CA LEU A 180 -7.68 14.71 13.56
C LEU A 180 -6.81 15.38 12.49
N ALA A 181 -5.68 14.75 12.19
CA ALA A 181 -4.78 15.12 11.11
C ALA A 181 -4.44 13.91 10.24
N TYR A 182 -4.15 14.12 8.95
CA TYR A 182 -3.86 13.04 8.03
C TYR A 182 -2.48 12.42 8.31
N ASP A 183 -2.46 11.09 8.47
CA ASP A 183 -1.29 10.27 8.68
C ASP A 183 -1.04 9.41 7.45
N ASP A 184 -0.04 9.79 6.67
CA ASP A 184 0.31 9.12 5.42
C ASP A 184 0.82 7.70 5.63
N GLN A 185 1.36 7.36 6.81
CA GLN A 185 1.87 6.01 7.07
C GLN A 185 0.76 4.96 7.11
N ILE A 186 -0.44 5.38 7.51
CA ILE A 186 -1.63 4.52 7.60
C ILE A 186 -2.70 4.90 6.57
N HIS A 187 -2.43 5.90 5.72
CA HIS A 187 -3.34 6.45 4.72
C HIS A 187 -4.72 6.85 5.29
N ALA A 188 -4.74 7.43 6.50
CA ALA A 188 -5.97 7.79 7.19
C ALA A 188 -5.77 8.96 8.15
N CYS A 189 -6.88 9.59 8.58
CA CYS A 189 -6.85 10.59 9.64
C CYS A 189 -6.60 9.95 11.01
N ASN A 190 -5.66 10.49 11.77
CA ASN A 190 -5.20 9.96 13.04
C ASN A 190 -5.09 11.07 14.09
N TRP A 191 -4.82 10.68 15.33
CA TRP A 191 -4.66 11.63 16.42
C TRP A 191 -3.38 12.46 16.24
N PRO A 192 -3.44 13.80 16.31
CA PRO A 192 -2.28 14.65 16.09
C PRO A 192 -1.10 14.36 17.00
N ASP A 193 -1.32 13.81 18.21
CA ASP A 193 -0.24 13.48 19.15
C ASP A 193 0.63 12.30 18.71
N LEU A 194 0.17 11.53 17.72
CA LEU A 194 0.94 10.44 17.11
C LEU A 194 1.76 10.91 15.90
N LEU A 195 1.58 12.16 15.46
CA LEU A 195 2.21 12.72 14.27
C LEU A 195 3.30 13.73 14.69
N PRO A 196 4.59 13.46 14.39
CA PRO A 196 5.68 14.33 14.84
C PRO A 196 5.61 15.78 14.36
N ALA A 197 4.98 16.03 13.21
CA ALA A 197 4.85 17.36 12.62
C ALA A 197 3.68 18.17 13.20
N CYS A 198 2.82 17.56 14.02
CA CYS A 198 1.59 18.16 14.49
C CYS A 198 1.70 18.75 15.89
N ASN A 199 0.97 19.83 16.12
CA ASN A 199 0.70 20.36 17.46
C ASN A 199 -0.76 20.03 17.86
N PRO A 200 -0.97 19.07 18.78
CA PRO A 200 -2.32 18.64 19.16
C PRO A 200 -3.15 19.74 19.83
N GLU A 201 -2.52 20.62 20.64
CA GLU A 201 -3.23 21.72 21.32
C GLU A 201 -3.81 22.73 20.32
N GLU A 202 -3.09 22.97 19.22
CA GLU A 202 -3.51 23.90 18.16
C GLU A 202 -4.64 23.32 17.31
N ILE A 203 -4.54 22.04 16.94
CA ILE A 203 -5.55 21.37 16.11
C ILE A 203 -6.86 21.15 16.88
N VAL A 204 -6.77 20.75 18.14
CA VAL A 204 -7.96 20.52 18.98
C VAL A 204 -8.46 21.82 19.61
N GLY A 205 -7.60 22.85 19.74
CA GLY A 205 -7.95 24.11 20.40
C GLY A 205 -8.11 23.98 21.91
N PHE A 206 -7.45 23.00 22.54
CA PHE A 206 -7.54 22.74 23.98
C PHE A 206 -6.18 22.42 24.57
N LYS A 207 -5.96 22.82 25.83
CA LYS A 207 -4.77 22.48 26.59
C LYS A 207 -5.13 21.66 27.80
N CYS A 208 -4.55 20.46 27.90
CA CYS A 208 -4.77 19.59 29.05
C CYS A 208 -4.20 20.21 30.33
N PRO A 209 -4.95 20.19 31.45
CA PRO A 209 -4.43 20.61 32.75
C PRO A 209 -3.23 19.74 33.15
N ALA A 210 -2.13 20.37 33.57
CA ALA A 210 -0.93 19.66 34.02
C ALA A 210 -1.16 18.90 35.33
N GLU A 211 -2.01 19.44 36.19
CA GLU A 211 -2.42 18.83 37.45
C GLU A 211 -3.94 18.95 37.59
N LEU A 212 -4.55 17.93 38.20
CA LEU A 212 -5.97 17.90 38.52
C LEU A 212 -6.17 17.71 40.02
N SER A 213 -7.02 18.53 40.60
CA SER A 213 -7.46 18.35 41.98
C SER A 213 -8.31 17.08 42.10
N PRO A 214 -8.18 16.27 43.16
CA PRO A 214 -9.09 15.16 43.44
C PRO A 214 -10.57 15.54 43.55
N SER A 215 -10.86 16.83 43.76
CA SER A 215 -12.22 17.36 43.78
C SER A 215 -12.79 17.66 42.39
N ASP A 216 -11.96 17.68 41.34
CA ASP A 216 -12.40 17.93 39.97
C ASP A 216 -13.19 16.72 39.44
N PRO A 217 -14.40 16.90 38.90
CA PRO A 217 -15.16 15.81 38.29
C PRO A 217 -14.40 15.02 37.23
N ALA A 218 -13.43 15.64 36.53
CA ALA A 218 -12.59 14.98 35.54
C ALA A 218 -11.60 13.97 36.16
N TYR A 219 -11.24 14.14 37.45
CA TYR A 219 -10.29 13.28 38.16
C TYR A 219 -10.76 11.82 38.22
N LYS A 220 -12.08 11.57 38.19
CA LYS A 220 -12.65 10.21 38.21
C LYS A 220 -12.28 9.37 36.97
N PHE A 221 -11.79 10.00 35.90
CA PHE A 221 -11.32 9.30 34.68
C PHE A 221 -9.80 9.18 34.60
N TRP A 222 -9.07 9.47 35.68
CA TRP A 222 -7.62 9.27 35.71
C TRP A 222 -7.23 7.83 35.28
N PRO A 223 -6.25 7.65 34.37
CA PRO A 223 -5.26 8.63 33.89
C PRO A 223 -5.67 9.46 32.67
N TYR A 224 -6.90 9.34 32.18
CA TYR A 224 -7.39 10.01 30.98
C TYR A 224 -8.58 10.94 31.29
N PRO A 225 -8.33 12.08 31.94
CA PRO A 225 -9.37 13.00 32.35
C PRO A 225 -10.14 13.56 31.15
N ARG A 226 -11.42 13.86 31.36
CA ARG A 226 -12.36 14.29 30.33
C ARG A 226 -12.89 15.69 30.59
N PHE A 227 -13.12 16.45 29.53
CA PHE A 227 -13.55 17.85 29.61
C PHE A 227 -14.64 18.16 28.59
N SER A 228 -15.45 19.17 28.91
CA SER A 228 -16.43 19.72 27.98
C SER A 228 -15.74 20.44 26.83
N THR A 229 -16.30 20.30 25.63
CA THR A 229 -15.93 21.12 24.46
C THR A 229 -16.80 22.38 24.37
N GLY A 230 -17.81 22.51 25.22
CA GLY A 230 -18.91 23.46 25.03
C GLY A 230 -19.92 23.05 23.95
N SER A 231 -19.72 21.92 23.27
CA SER A 231 -20.64 21.37 22.26
C SER A 231 -21.38 20.14 22.78
N CYS A 232 -22.60 19.91 22.27
CA CYS A 232 -23.38 18.72 22.60
C CYS A 232 -22.85 17.45 21.91
N GLU A 233 -22.04 17.53 20.86
CA GLU A 233 -21.67 16.37 20.04
C GLU A 233 -20.29 15.80 20.34
N SER A 234 -19.52 16.40 21.25
CA SER A 234 -18.15 15.97 21.50
C SER A 234 -17.64 16.33 22.89
N LEU A 235 -16.59 15.61 23.31
CA LEU A 235 -15.84 15.85 24.54
C LEU A 235 -14.34 15.78 24.26
N ILE A 236 -13.53 16.30 25.19
CA ILE A 236 -12.08 16.15 25.12
C ILE A 236 -11.63 15.08 26.12
N THR A 237 -10.75 14.19 25.69
CA THR A 237 -10.02 13.28 26.58
C THR A 237 -8.53 13.59 26.48
N CYS A 238 -7.88 13.78 27.62
CA CYS A 238 -6.44 13.98 27.66
C CYS A 238 -5.72 12.63 27.75
N VAL A 239 -4.86 12.33 26.78
CA VAL A 239 -4.03 11.13 26.74
C VAL A 239 -2.57 11.55 26.77
N ASN A 240 -1.83 11.16 27.81
CA ASN A 240 -0.43 11.58 28.01
C ASN A 240 -0.24 13.11 27.93
N ASN A 241 -1.17 13.87 28.50
CA ASN A 241 -1.24 15.34 28.46
C ASN A 241 -1.55 15.96 27.08
N PHE A 242 -1.85 15.16 26.06
CA PHE A 242 -2.32 15.67 24.77
C PHE A 242 -3.83 15.58 24.64
N PRO A 243 -4.51 16.62 24.13
CA PRO A 243 -5.95 16.63 23.94
C PRO A 243 -6.34 15.75 22.74
N ARG A 244 -7.40 14.97 22.92
CA ARG A 244 -8.08 14.28 21.82
C ARG A 244 -9.56 14.63 21.83
N LEU A 245 -10.05 15.13 20.70
CA LEU A 245 -11.47 15.43 20.51
C LEU A 245 -12.23 14.15 20.17
N ILE A 246 -13.14 13.73 21.03
CA ILE A 246 -13.94 12.53 20.85
C ILE A 246 -15.37 12.96 20.51
N ARG A 247 -15.85 12.61 19.31
CA ARG A 247 -17.27 12.76 18.97
C ARG A 247 -18.09 11.70 19.69
N CYS A 248 -19.27 12.09 20.13
CA CYS A 248 -20.25 11.13 20.60
C CYS A 248 -20.71 10.23 19.46
N GLU A 249 -21.02 8.97 19.80
CA GLU A 249 -21.71 8.06 18.89
C GLU A 249 -23.02 8.69 18.41
N ASP A 250 -23.41 8.35 17.18
CA ASP A 250 -24.61 8.88 16.55
C ASP A 250 -25.84 8.75 17.45
N GLY A 251 -26.55 9.87 17.63
CA GLY A 251 -27.74 9.94 18.49
C GLY A 251 -27.46 10.19 19.97
N LYS A 252 -26.19 10.21 20.42
CA LYS A 252 -25.82 10.60 21.79
C LYS A 252 -25.30 12.03 21.85
N VAL A 253 -25.38 12.62 23.04
CA VAL A 253 -24.88 13.98 23.34
C VAL A 253 -24.02 13.98 24.59
N PHE A 254 -23.09 14.92 24.69
CA PHE A 254 -22.22 15.06 25.85
C PHE A 254 -23.00 15.51 27.08
N ASN A 255 -22.88 14.74 28.16
CA ASN A 255 -23.45 15.03 29.46
C ASN A 255 -22.37 15.61 30.37
N GLU A 256 -22.45 16.90 30.69
CA GLU A 256 -21.43 17.59 31.50
C GLU A 256 -21.35 17.09 32.95
N LEU A 257 -22.43 16.52 33.49
CA LEU A 257 -22.46 15.99 34.86
C LEU A 257 -21.68 14.66 34.95
N SER A 258 -21.90 13.79 33.96
CA SER A 258 -21.22 12.50 33.92
C SER A 258 -19.87 12.57 33.20
N LEU A 259 -19.61 13.62 32.41
CA LEU A 259 -18.48 13.79 31.49
C LEU A 259 -18.33 12.60 30.52
N THR A 260 -19.46 12.15 29.99
CA THR A 260 -19.53 11.11 28.96
C THR A 260 -20.68 11.39 28.02
N CYS A 261 -20.70 10.72 26.86
CA CYS A 261 -21.85 10.75 25.98
C CYS A 261 -23.00 9.94 26.58
N ASP A 262 -24.21 10.50 26.50
CA ASP A 262 -25.45 9.97 27.04
C ASP A 262 -26.59 10.24 26.04
N TYR A 263 -27.78 9.68 26.29
CA TYR A 263 -28.94 9.97 25.45
C TYR A 263 -29.46 11.40 25.70
N PRO A 264 -30.00 12.08 24.66
CA PRO A 264 -30.48 13.46 24.78
C PRO A 264 -31.52 13.68 25.89
N GLU A 265 -32.38 12.69 26.19
CA GLU A 265 -33.34 12.76 27.29
C GLU A 265 -32.71 12.93 28.67
N ASN A 266 -31.46 12.47 28.85
CA ASN A 266 -30.71 12.59 30.09
C ASN A 266 -29.91 13.90 30.18
N VAL A 267 -29.88 14.70 29.10
CA VAL A 267 -29.12 15.95 29.00
C VAL A 267 -30.05 17.08 28.58
N PRO A 268 -30.79 17.71 29.52
CA PRO A 268 -31.80 18.72 29.20
C PRO A 268 -31.29 19.87 28.31
N ALA A 269 -30.04 20.29 28.49
CA ALA A 269 -29.40 21.35 27.68
C ALA A 269 -29.21 20.97 26.20
N CYS A 270 -29.14 19.67 25.89
CA CYS A 270 -28.89 19.12 24.56
C CYS A 270 -30.06 18.25 24.05
N ALA A 271 -31.23 18.27 24.71
CA ALA A 271 -32.33 17.34 24.46
C ALA A 271 -32.91 17.41 23.03
N ASN A 272 -32.80 18.57 22.37
CA ASN A 272 -33.29 18.79 21.00
C ASN A 272 -32.18 18.90 19.95
N TYR A 273 -30.92 18.65 20.33
CA TYR A 273 -29.75 18.88 19.47
C TYR A 273 -29.86 18.28 18.06
N TYR A 274 -30.33 17.03 17.94
CA TYR A 274 -30.49 16.36 16.65
C TYR A 274 -31.82 16.65 15.94
N LYS A 275 -32.80 17.25 16.63
CA LYS A 275 -34.08 17.65 16.02
C LYS A 275 -33.98 19.01 15.34
N ASP A 276 -33.02 19.82 15.78
CA ASP A 276 -32.83 21.20 15.32
C ASP A 276 -31.78 21.32 14.19
N LYS A 277 -31.04 20.23 13.89
CA LYS A 277 -30.11 20.12 12.75
C LYS A 277 -30.83 19.63 11.50
#